data_AF-A0ABD5IBH5-F1
#
_entry.id   AF-A0ABD5IBH5-F1
#
_cell.length_a   1.000
_cell.length_b   1.000
_cell.length_c   1.000
_cell.angle_alpha   90.00
_cell.angle_beta   90.00
_cell.angle_gamma   90.00
#
_symmetry.space_group_name_H-M   'P 1'
#
loop_
_entity.id
_entity.type
_entity.pdbx_description
1 polymer ?
#
loop_
_entity_poly.entity_id
_entity_poly.type
_entity_poly.pdbx_seq_one_letter_code
_entity_poly.pdbx_strand_id
1 'polypeptide(L)'
;YNLLRFMMAQMANSLKHVEPYQIGFKQAALYLTAQLSLLPAVAPGKVPKIMNDILAMAGSFVLPSRRQRHYPRAVKKKPQRYTLRLPQKLN
;
A
#
# COMPACT_ATOMS: atom_id res chain seq x y z
N TYR A 1 2.58 7.31 18.46
CA TYR A 1 2.93 6.44 17.31
C TYR A 1 3.18 5.03 17.83
N ASN A 2 2.68 3.99 17.16
CA ASN A 2 2.96 2.59 17.53
C ASN A 2 4.35 2.15 17.05
N LEU A 3 4.94 1.15 17.72
CA LEU A 3 6.24 0.56 17.38
C LEU A 3 6.36 0.21 15.88
N LEU A 4 5.33 -0.42 15.30
CA LEU A 4 5.30 -0.75 13.88
C LEU A 4 5.52 0.47 12.97
N ARG A 5 4.84 1.60 13.24
CA ARG A 5 5.00 2.80 12.42
C ARG A 5 6.39 3.41 12.56
N PHE A 6 6.98 3.33 13.76
CA PHE A 6 8.34 3.79 13.98
C PHE A 6 9.34 2.95 13.18
N MET A 7 9.22 1.62 13.22
CA MET A 7 10.07 0.72 12.42
C MET A 7 9.87 0.93 10.91
N MET A 8 8.64 1.12 10.44
CA MET A 8 8.37 1.43 9.04
C MET A 8 8.95 2.80 8.62
N ALA A 9 8.96 3.80 9.50
CA ALA A 9 9.61 5.07 9.23
C ALA A 9 11.14 4.90 9.12
N GLN A 10 11.75 4.08 9.98
CA GLN A 10 13.17 3.73 9.85
C GLN A 10 13.48 2.99 8.54
N MET A 11 12.62 2.05 8.14
CA MET A 11 12.73 1.37 6.83
C MET A 11 12.66 2.34 5.65
N ALA A 12 11.81 3.37 5.72
CA ALA A 12 11.74 4.37 4.67
C ALA A 12 13.01 5.22 4.64
N ASN A 13 13.47 5.68 5.81
CA ASN A 13 14.67 6.50 5.94
C ASN A 13 15.96 5.77 5.54
N SER A 14 16.01 4.43 5.63
CA SER A 14 17.14 3.65 5.16
C SER A 14 17.22 3.57 3.62
N LEU A 15 16.10 3.79 2.93
CA LEU A 15 16.01 3.82 1.48
C LEU A 15 16.21 5.24 0.95
N LYS A 16 16.82 5.36 -0.23
CA LYS A 16 16.99 6.68 -0.88
C LYS A 16 15.67 7.12 -1.51
N HIS A 17 15.24 8.36 -1.21
CA HIS A 17 14.07 9.01 -1.81
C HIS A 17 12.72 8.28 -1.56
N VAL A 18 12.62 7.52 -0.47
CA VAL A 18 11.37 6.86 -0.08
C VAL A 18 10.81 7.51 1.17
N GLU A 19 9.60 8.02 1.07
CA GLU A 19 8.85 8.57 2.20
C GLU A 19 8.07 7.46 2.92
N PRO A 20 7.83 7.55 4.24
CA PRO A 20 7.13 6.51 5.01
C PRO A 20 5.74 6.12 4.47
N TYR A 21 5.04 7.04 3.81
CA TYR A 21 3.73 6.76 3.21
C TYR A 21 3.80 5.91 1.92
N GLN A 22 4.98 5.79 1.33
CA GLN A 22 5.21 4.97 0.13
C GLN A 22 5.43 3.50 0.47
N ILE A 23 5.58 3.15 1.76
CA ILE A 23 5.67 1.76 2.19
C ILE A 23 4.27 1.17 2.40
N GLY A 24 4.04 -0.02 1.84
CA GLY A 24 2.78 -0.75 1.96
C GLY A 24 2.51 -1.19 3.40
N PHE A 25 1.51 -0.58 4.05
CA PHE A 25 1.20 -0.83 5.47
C PHE A 25 0.93 -2.31 5.77
N LYS A 26 0.01 -2.95 5.03
CA LYS A 26 -0.41 -4.33 5.31
C LYS A 26 0.75 -5.32 5.23
N GLN A 27 1.53 -5.25 4.16
CA GLN A 27 2.62 -6.20 3.90
C GLN A 27 3.76 -6.02 4.90
N ALA A 28 4.18 -4.77 5.14
CA ALA A 28 5.23 -4.47 6.09
C ALA A 28 4.80 -4.77 7.53
N ALA A 29 3.54 -4.50 7.91
CA ALA A 29 3.03 -4.83 9.23
C ALA A 29 3.04 -6.34 9.46
N LEU A 30 2.58 -7.14 8.50
CA LEU A 30 2.59 -8.61 8.60
C LEU A 30 4.01 -9.15 8.79
N TYR A 31 4.96 -8.66 7.98
CA TYR A 31 6.36 -9.03 8.08
C TYR A 31 6.96 -8.65 9.45
N LEU A 32 6.77 -7.41 9.89
CA LEU A 32 7.28 -6.91 11.16
C LEU A 32 6.67 -7.67 12.34
N THR A 33 5.36 -7.93 12.34
CA THR A 33 4.72 -8.71 13.41
C THR A 33 5.26 -10.13 13.49
N ALA A 34 5.48 -10.78 12.35
CA ALA A 34 6.09 -12.10 12.30
C ALA A 34 7.50 -12.07 12.89
N GLN A 35 8.32 -11.10 12.49
CA GLN A 35 9.70 -11.01 12.98
C GLN A 35 9.78 -10.70 14.47
N LEU A 36 8.92 -9.80 14.96
CA LEU A 36 8.82 -9.48 16.38
C LEU A 36 8.32 -10.69 17.20
N SER A 37 7.40 -11.49 16.67
CA SER A 37 6.94 -12.71 17.36
C SER A 37 8.03 -13.77 17.50
N LEU A 38 9.03 -13.78 16.60
CA LEU A 38 10.15 -14.71 16.63
C LEU A 38 11.31 -14.23 17.52
N LEU A 39 11.39 -12.92 17.81
CA LEU A 39 12.49 -12.34 18.60
C LEU A 39 12.74 -13.01 19.96
N PRO A 40 11.72 -13.41 20.76
CA PRO A 40 11.96 -14.04 22.05
C PRO A 40 12.71 -15.38 21.96
N ALA A 41 12.64 -16.06 20.81
CA ALA A 41 13.33 -17.32 20.57
C ALA A 41 14.79 -17.13 20.12
N VAL A 42 15.25 -15.89 19.93
CA VAL A 42 16.57 -15.58 19.40
C VAL A 42 17.51 -15.10 20.50
N ALA A 43 18.76 -15.56 20.45
CA ALA A 43 19.81 -15.08 21.33
C ALA A 43 20.01 -13.54 21.22
N PRO A 44 20.18 -12.82 22.32
CA PRO A 44 20.20 -11.35 22.33
C PRO A 44 21.31 -10.76 21.44
N GLY A 45 22.46 -11.43 21.33
CA GLY A 45 23.56 -11.01 20.46
C GLY A 45 23.24 -11.01 18.96
N LYS A 46 22.17 -11.70 18.52
CA LYS A 46 21.72 -11.72 17.12
C LYS A 46 20.69 -10.64 16.79
N VAL A 47 20.15 -9.94 17.80
CA VAL A 47 19.12 -8.91 17.58
C VAL A 47 19.58 -7.81 16.63
N PRO A 48 20.81 -7.26 16.72
CA PRO A 48 21.28 -6.25 15.77
C PRO A 48 21.32 -6.77 14.32
N LYS A 49 21.68 -8.04 14.12
CA LYS A 49 21.67 -8.67 12.81
C LYS A 49 20.26 -8.75 12.24
N ILE A 50 19.30 -9.16 13.05
CA ILE A 50 17.89 -9.21 12.64
C ILE A 50 17.38 -7.82 12.26
N MET A 51 17.75 -6.78 13.01
CA MET A 51 17.37 -5.41 12.66
C MET A 51 17.94 -4.98 11.30
N ASN A 52 19.18 -5.36 11.00
CA ASN A 52 19.78 -5.11 9.68
C ASN A 52 19.06 -5.89 8.58
N ASP A 53 18.70 -7.15 8.82
CA ASP A 53 17.94 -7.97 7.87
C ASP A 53 16.56 -7.38 7.58
N ILE A 54 15.88 -6.87 8.62
CA ILE A 54 14.60 -6.15 8.52
C ILE A 54 14.76 -4.90 7.63
N LEU A 55 15.82 -4.11 7.84
CA LEU A 55 16.09 -2.91 7.05
C LEU A 55 16.47 -3.24 5.60
N ALA A 56 17.21 -4.33 5.37
CA ALA A 56 17.56 -4.79 4.03
C ALA A 56 16.33 -5.19 3.21
N MET A 57 15.29 -5.72 3.87
CA MET A 57 14.02 -6.08 3.23
C MET A 57 13.13 -4.85 2.90
N ALA A 58 13.45 -3.66 3.41
CA ALA A 58 12.60 -2.47 3.26
C ALA A 58 12.18 -2.19 1.80
N GLY A 59 13.10 -2.39 0.85
CA GLY A 59 12.85 -2.15 -0.58
C GLY A 59 11.71 -2.99 -1.18
N SER A 60 11.45 -4.19 -0.65
CA SER A 60 10.36 -5.05 -1.15
C SER A 60 8.96 -4.52 -0.82
N PHE A 61 8.86 -3.61 0.15
CA PHE A 61 7.58 -3.07 0.61
C PHE A 61 7.23 -1.71 -0.01
N VAL A 62 8.08 -1.18 -0.89
CA VAL A 62 7.82 0.09 -1.58
C VAL A 62 6.67 -0.09 -2.57
N LEU A 63 5.65 0.77 -2.42
CA LEU A 63 4.52 0.81 -3.33
C LEU A 63 4.92 1.44 -4.67
N PRO A 64 4.33 0.97 -5.78
CA PRO A 64 4.53 1.63 -7.06
C PRO A 64 4.00 3.06 -7.01
N SER A 65 4.55 3.92 -7.86
CA SER A 65 4.12 5.30 -8.00
C SER A 65 2.59 5.38 -8.19
N ARG A 66 1.97 6.36 -7.54
CA ARG A 66 0.53 6.58 -7.68
C ARG A 66 0.19 6.86 -9.14
N ARG A 67 -0.72 6.07 -9.70
CA ARG A 67 -1.24 6.28 -11.06
C ARG A 67 -1.87 7.67 -11.18
N GLN A 68 -1.63 8.34 -12.30
CA GLN A 68 -2.32 9.60 -12.60
C GLN A 68 -3.83 9.36 -12.63
N ARG A 69 -4.56 10.19 -11.90
CA ARG A 69 -6.03 10.14 -11.87
C ARG A 69 -6.56 10.94 -13.04
N HIS A 70 -7.27 10.28 -13.95
CA HIS A 70 -8.03 10.93 -15.01
C HIS A 70 -9.52 10.74 -14.76
N TYR A 71 -10.24 11.84 -14.54
CA TYR A 71 -11.69 11.86 -14.35
C TYR A 71 -12.31 12.74 -15.44
N PRO A 72 -12.55 12.22 -16.65
CA PRO A 72 -13.24 13.00 -17.67
C PRO A 72 -14.63 13.33 -17.15
N ARG A 73 -15.02 14.60 -17.22
CA ARG A 73 -16.39 15.02 -16.88
C ARG A 73 -17.32 14.47 -17.96
N ALA A 74 -17.88 13.29 -17.72
CA ALA A 74 -18.92 12.73 -18.57
C ALA A 74 -20.29 13.00 -17.95
N VAL A 75 -21.15 13.72 -18.67
CA VAL A 75 -22.57 13.78 -18.33
C VAL A 75 -23.18 12.43 -18.69
N LYS A 76 -23.44 11.59 -17.68
CA LYS A 76 -24.21 10.36 -17.89
C LYS A 76 -25.62 10.75 -18.37
N LYS A 77 -26.14 10.06 -19.37
CA LYS A 77 -27.55 10.22 -19.77
C LYS A 77 -28.43 10.00 -18.53
N LYS A 78 -29.44 10.86 -18.35
CA LYS A 78 -30.41 10.70 -17.26
C LYS A 78 -30.98 9.27 -17.33
N PRO A 79 -30.88 8.47 -16.25
CA PRO A 79 -31.38 7.11 -16.27
C PRO A 79 -32.88 7.14 -16.57
N GLN A 80 -33.30 6.35 -17.56
CA GLN A 80 -34.69 6.30 -17.98
C GLN A 80 -35.37 5.07 -17.39
N ARG A 81 -36.42 5.30 -16.59
CA ARG A 81 -37.11 4.23 -15.84
C ARG A 81 -37.97 3.31 -16.72
N TYR A 82 -38.42 3.79 -17.88
CA TYR A 82 -39.34 3.08 -18.77
C TYR A 82 -38.86 3.14 -20.22
N THR A 83 -39.16 2.16 -21.05
CA THR A 83 -38.80 2.15 -22.48
C THR A 83 -39.50 3.28 -23.23
N LEU A 84 -38.79 4.05 -24.07
CA LEU A 84 -39.45 4.91 -25.06
C LEU A 84 -40.05 4.05 -26.16
N ARG A 85 -41.24 4.41 -26.65
CA ARG A 85 -41.71 3.91 -27.93
C ARG A 85 -40.79 4.45 -29.02
N LEU A 86 -40.22 3.56 -29.82
CA LEU A 86 -39.47 3.94 -31.02
C LEU A 86 -40.47 4.52 -32.04
N PRO A 87 -40.19 5.65 -32.70
CA PRO A 87 -41.09 6.16 -33.73
C PRO A 87 -41.23 5.12 -34.86
N GLN A 88 -42.46 4.81 -35.25
CA GLN A 88 -42.71 4.02 -36.47
C GLN A 88 -42.19 4.81 -37.67
N LYS A 89 -41.35 4.17 -38.49
CA LYS A 89 -40.99 4.73 -39.79
C LYS A 89 -42.28 4.83 -40.62
N LEU A 90 -42.63 6.04 -41.05
CA LEU A 90 -43.65 6.23 -42.09
C LEU A 90 -43.01 5.77 -43.41
N ASN A 91 -43.66 4.82 -44.07
CA ASN A 91 -43.30 4.33 -45.40
C ASN A 91 -43.67 5.36 -46.47
#